data_AF-A0A349QUH3-F1
#
_entry.id   AF-A0A349QUH3-F1
#
_cell.length_a   1.000
_cell.length_b   1.000
_cell.length_c   1.000
_cell.angle_alpha   90.00
_cell.angle_beta   90.00
_cell.angle_gamma   90.00
#
_symmetry.space_group_name_H-M   'P 1'
#
loop_
_entity.id
_entity.type
_entity.pdbx_description
1 polymer ?
#
loop_
_entity_poly.entity_id
_entity_poly.type
_entity_poly.pdbx_seq_one_letter_code
_entity_poly.pdbx_strand_id
1 'polypeptide(L)'
;MTFDWDLIVGNTITPTPGILAIKAASNGNVGIGTPNPTEKLAVNGTIRAKEIKVKASPWPDYVFNDDHQLMPLDSLASFVKENKHLPNIAPAKSVEENGVALGELNRQLLQKIEEMTLYLIDQSREIKSLKNEVQALKTQQR
;
A
#
# COMPACT_ATOMS: atom_id res chain seq x y z
N MET A 1 6.32 -23.86 31.92
CA MET A 1 5.82 -22.65 31.23
C MET A 1 6.58 -21.49 31.79
N THR A 2 7.25 -20.70 30.96
CA THR A 2 7.97 -19.50 31.42
C THR A 2 7.03 -18.30 31.34
N PHE A 3 7.13 -17.43 32.33
CA PHE A 3 6.48 -16.12 32.32
C PHE A 3 7.17 -15.20 31.30
N ASP A 4 6.63 -13.99 31.12
CA ASP A 4 7.25 -12.92 30.34
C ASP A 4 8.75 -12.81 30.63
N TRP A 5 9.56 -12.61 29.59
CA TRP A 5 10.97 -12.30 29.75
C TRP A 5 11.40 -11.13 28.88
N ASP A 6 12.35 -10.36 29.40
CA ASP A 6 12.89 -9.17 28.78
C ASP A 6 14.41 -9.33 28.60
N LEU A 7 14.92 -9.00 27.41
CA LEU A 7 16.35 -8.79 27.15
C LEU A 7 16.65 -7.31 27.29
N ILE A 8 17.43 -6.98 28.31
CA ILE A 8 17.94 -5.63 28.55
C ILE A 8 19.41 -5.57 28.12
N VAL A 9 19.76 -4.62 27.26
CA VAL A 9 21.14 -4.39 26.80
C VAL A 9 21.64 -3.07 27.39
N GLY A 10 22.80 -3.10 28.03
CA GLY A 10 23.42 -1.93 28.65
C GLY A 10 24.94 -2.00 28.59
N ASN A 11 25.60 -0.87 28.80
CA ASN A 11 27.05 -0.82 28.94
C ASN A 11 27.43 -1.23 30.37
N THR A 12 28.34 -2.17 30.54
CA THR A 12 28.85 -2.58 31.85
C THR A 12 29.93 -1.63 32.39
N ILE A 13 30.43 -0.73 31.55
CA ILE A 13 31.53 0.20 31.85
C ILE A 13 31.01 1.61 32.18
N THR A 14 29.88 2.03 31.60
CA THR A 14 29.25 3.34 31.91
C THR A 14 27.93 3.13 32.66
N PRO A 15 27.59 3.97 33.66
CA PRO A 15 26.41 3.78 34.52
C PRO A 15 25.11 4.23 33.83
N THR A 16 24.91 3.82 32.59
CA THR A 16 23.68 4.07 31.84
C THR A 16 22.66 2.98 32.13
N PRO A 17 21.38 3.33 32.40
CA PRO A 17 20.31 2.35 32.50
C PRO A 17 20.26 1.46 31.25
N GLY A 18 20.05 0.16 31.45
CA GLY A 18 19.90 -0.76 30.35
C GLY A 18 18.65 -0.45 29.51
N ILE A 19 18.73 -0.70 28.21
CA ILE A 19 17.66 -0.46 27.24
C ILE A 19 16.96 -1.78 26.95
N LEU A 20 15.62 -1.78 26.95
CA LEU A 20 14.83 -2.93 26.51
C LEU A 20 15.10 -3.19 25.02
N ALA A 21 15.78 -4.30 24.72
CA ALA A 21 16.05 -4.72 23.36
C ALA A 21 14.91 -5.61 22.84
N ILE A 22 14.56 -6.68 23.56
CA ILE A 22 13.53 -7.64 23.17
C ILE A 22 12.65 -7.96 24.37
N LYS A 23 11.33 -7.99 24.15
CA LYS A 23 10.36 -8.55 25.07
C LYS A 23 9.68 -9.74 24.43
N ALA A 24 9.62 -10.87 25.14
CA ALA A 24 8.75 -11.98 24.80
C ALA A 24 7.60 -12.02 25.82
N ALA A 25 6.41 -11.66 25.36
CA ALA A 25 5.20 -11.68 26.17
C ALA A 25 4.62 -13.11 26.27
N SER A 26 4.00 -13.42 27.39
CA SER A 26 3.37 -14.73 27.69
C SER A 26 2.27 -15.12 26.72
N ASN A 27 1.67 -14.17 26.00
CA ASN A 27 0.72 -14.41 24.91
C ASN A 27 1.40 -14.82 23.57
N GLY A 28 2.73 -14.94 23.57
CA GLY A 28 3.54 -15.30 22.40
C GLY A 28 3.82 -14.14 21.45
N ASN A 29 3.59 -12.89 21.86
CA ASN A 29 3.99 -11.72 21.09
C ASN A 29 5.44 -11.33 21.39
N VAL A 30 6.14 -10.82 20.38
CA VAL A 30 7.52 -10.33 20.50
C VAL A 30 7.56 -8.83 20.24
N GLY A 31 8.11 -8.08 21.19
CA GLY A 31 8.41 -6.66 21.05
C GLY A 31 9.90 -6.42 20.88
N ILE A 32 10.32 -5.65 19.88
CA ILE A 32 11.69 -5.13 19.74
C ILE A 32 11.64 -3.64 20.06
N GLY A 33 12.27 -3.22 21.16
CA GLY A 33 12.13 -1.86 21.71
C GLY A 33 10.70 -1.49 22.11
N THR A 34 9.80 -2.48 22.24
CA THR A 34 8.37 -2.31 22.51
C THR A 34 7.97 -3.08 23.77
N PRO A 35 7.68 -2.40 24.90
CA PRO A 35 7.41 -3.08 26.16
C PRO A 35 6.02 -3.72 26.26
N ASN A 36 5.09 -3.35 25.38
CA ASN A 36 3.72 -3.88 25.35
C ASN A 36 3.33 -4.22 23.91
N PRO A 37 3.82 -5.33 23.33
CA PRO A 37 3.55 -5.68 21.93
C PRO A 37 2.09 -6.10 21.73
N THR A 38 1.37 -5.37 20.87
CA THR A 38 -0.03 -5.64 20.49
C THR A 38 -0.13 -6.63 19.33
N GLU A 39 0.87 -6.69 18.45
CA GLU A 39 0.98 -7.65 17.36
C GLU A 39 1.94 -8.79 17.69
N LYS A 40 1.93 -9.84 16.85
CA LYS A 40 2.89 -10.96 16.97
C LYS A 40 4.35 -10.51 16.93
N LEU A 41 4.64 -9.47 16.14
CA LEU A 41 5.92 -8.79 16.10
C LEU A 41 5.66 -7.28 16.08
N ALA A 42 6.02 -6.60 17.16
CA ALA A 42 5.96 -5.14 17.27
C ALA A 42 7.38 -4.58 17.35
N VAL A 43 7.76 -3.65 16.45
CA VAL A 43 9.10 -3.08 16.39
C VAL A 43 9.01 -1.57 16.51
N ASN A 44 9.62 -1.01 17.53
CA ASN A 44 9.76 0.45 17.67
C ASN A 44 11.09 0.88 17.03
N GLY A 45 11.07 1.06 15.71
CA GLY A 45 12.25 1.43 14.92
C GLY A 45 12.15 1.01 13.47
N THR A 46 13.28 0.99 12.77
CA THR A 46 13.35 0.59 11.36
C THR A 46 13.74 -0.87 11.22
N ILE A 47 13.09 -1.57 10.28
CA ILE A 47 13.41 -2.95 9.92
C ILE A 47 14.16 -2.93 8.60
N ARG A 48 15.40 -3.44 8.58
CA ARG A 48 16.13 -3.72 7.33
C ARG A 48 16.05 -5.22 7.04
N ALA A 49 15.44 -5.57 5.92
CA ALA A 49 15.35 -6.93 5.43
C ALA A 49 15.88 -7.01 4.00
N LYS A 50 16.43 -8.17 3.61
CA LYS A 50 16.79 -8.43 2.20
C LYS A 50 15.55 -8.67 1.34
N GLU A 51 14.55 -9.33 1.92
CA GLU A 51 13.28 -9.67 1.27
C GLU A 51 12.18 -9.77 2.32
N ILE A 52 10.98 -9.31 1.98
CA ILE A 52 9.75 -9.50 2.77
C ILE A 52 8.70 -10.12 1.85
N LYS A 53 8.30 -11.36 2.13
CA LYS A 53 7.22 -12.03 1.39
C LYS A 53 5.90 -11.81 2.12
N VAL A 54 5.08 -10.90 1.60
CA VAL A 54 3.74 -10.67 2.13
C VAL A 54 2.75 -11.59 1.42
N LYS A 55 2.17 -12.53 2.16
CA LYS A 55 1.07 -13.36 1.67
C LYS A 55 -0.25 -12.63 1.90
N ALA A 56 -0.49 -11.57 1.14
CA ALA A 56 -1.82 -10.98 1.02
C ALA A 56 -2.60 -11.82 0.02
N SER A 57 -3.80 -12.28 0.40
CA SER A 57 -4.72 -12.99 -0.48
C SER A 57 -6.11 -12.37 -0.31
N PRO A 58 -6.85 -12.06 -1.38
CA PRO A 58 -6.55 -12.29 -2.79
C PRO A 58 -5.73 -11.15 -3.47
N TRP A 59 -5.03 -11.46 -4.56
CA TRP A 59 -4.42 -10.46 -5.46
C TRP A 59 -5.45 -9.90 -6.45
N PRO A 60 -5.30 -8.66 -6.93
CA PRO A 60 -6.35 -7.93 -7.64
C PRO A 60 -6.57 -8.30 -9.11
N ASP A 61 -6.11 -9.46 -9.60
CA ASP A 61 -6.23 -9.89 -11.01
C ASP A 61 -7.67 -9.84 -11.57
N TYR A 62 -8.69 -9.77 -10.70
CA TYR A 62 -10.09 -9.60 -11.07
C TYR A 62 -10.39 -8.29 -11.80
N VAL A 63 -9.51 -7.29 -11.77
CA VAL A 63 -9.71 -5.99 -12.47
C VAL A 63 -9.84 -6.16 -13.98
N PHE A 64 -9.30 -7.24 -14.54
CA PHE A 64 -9.39 -7.56 -15.96
C PHE A 64 -10.61 -8.39 -16.36
N ASN A 65 -11.46 -8.76 -15.41
CA ASN A 65 -12.69 -9.49 -15.71
C ASN A 65 -13.74 -8.57 -16.32
N ASP A 66 -14.62 -9.13 -17.16
CA ASP A 66 -15.68 -8.38 -17.86
C ASP A 66 -16.72 -7.74 -16.90
N ASP A 67 -16.79 -8.21 -15.65
CA ASP A 67 -17.69 -7.68 -14.61
C ASP A 67 -17.08 -6.50 -13.83
N HIS A 68 -15.80 -6.19 -14.02
CA HIS A 68 -15.15 -5.08 -13.33
C HIS A 68 -15.61 -3.73 -13.89
N GLN A 69 -16.38 -3.00 -13.07
CA GLN A 69 -16.86 -1.67 -13.43
C GLN A 69 -15.80 -0.61 -13.16
N LEU A 70 -15.15 -0.15 -14.23
CA LEU A 70 -14.29 1.03 -14.21
C LEU A 70 -15.09 2.29 -13.88
N MET A 71 -14.58 3.08 -12.96
CA MET A 71 -15.16 4.39 -12.63
C MET A 71 -15.01 5.33 -13.84
N PRO A 72 -16.06 6.04 -14.28
CA PRO A 72 -15.90 7.05 -15.32
C PRO A 72 -14.87 8.12 -14.92
N LEU A 73 -14.02 8.57 -15.85
CA LEU A 73 -12.94 9.53 -15.56
C LEU A 73 -13.46 10.84 -14.96
N ASP A 74 -14.65 11.30 -15.35
CA ASP A 74 -15.28 12.50 -14.79
C ASP A 74 -15.66 12.31 -13.31
N SER A 75 -16.18 11.14 -12.96
CA SER A 75 -16.49 10.77 -11.58
C SER A 75 -15.22 10.64 -10.75
N LEU A 76 -14.17 10.03 -11.31
CA LEU A 76 -12.87 9.90 -10.67
C LEU A 76 -12.23 11.28 -10.43
N ALA A 77 -12.27 12.17 -11.42
CA ALA A 77 -11.75 13.53 -11.30
C ALA A 77 -12.49 14.31 -10.19
N SER A 78 -13.81 14.17 -10.12
CA SER A 78 -14.62 14.77 -9.06
C SER A 78 -14.24 14.21 -7.69
N PHE A 79 -14.10 12.89 -7.58
CA PHE A 79 -13.68 12.23 -6.33
C PHE A 79 -12.32 12.72 -5.85
N VAL A 80 -11.31 12.77 -6.73
CA VAL A 80 -9.95 13.21 -6.38
C VAL A 80 -9.94 14.70 -6.00
N LYS A 81 -10.75 15.53 -6.68
CA LYS A 81 -10.87 16.95 -6.37
C LYS A 81 -11.43 17.17 -4.96
N GLU A 82 -12.46 16.41 -4.59
CA GLU A 82 -13.14 16.46 -3.28
C GLU A 82 -12.28 15.86 -2.16
N ASN A 83 -11.80 14.62 -2.34
CA ASN A 83 -11.21 13.81 -1.27
C ASN A 83 -9.68 13.89 -1.18
N LYS A 84 -9.00 14.44 -2.20
CA LYS A 84 -7.53 14.56 -2.27
C LYS A 84 -6.76 13.23 -2.19
N HIS A 85 -7.42 12.11 -2.40
CA HIS A 85 -6.82 10.79 -2.52
C HIS A 85 -7.57 9.95 -3.56
N LEU A 86 -7.00 8.82 -3.95
CA LEU A 86 -7.64 7.87 -4.86
C LEU A 86 -8.72 7.05 -4.13
N PRO A 87 -9.78 6.60 -4.84
CA PRO A 87 -10.74 5.66 -4.26
C PRO A 87 -10.03 4.42 -3.71
N ASN A 88 -10.51 3.91 -2.58
CA ASN A 88 -9.97 2.74 -1.87
C ASN A 88 -8.54 2.88 -1.32
N ILE A 89 -7.90 4.04 -1.45
CA ILE A 89 -6.61 4.33 -0.79
C ILE A 89 -6.88 5.18 0.45
N ALA A 90 -6.28 4.83 1.58
CA ALA A 90 -6.42 5.59 2.81
C ALA A 90 -5.86 7.03 2.66
N PRO A 91 -6.51 8.04 3.27
CA PRO A 91 -6.00 9.40 3.26
C PRO A 91 -4.71 9.51 4.08
N ALA A 92 -3.84 10.45 3.70
CA ALA A 92 -2.53 10.64 4.34
C ALA A 92 -2.62 10.75 5.87
N LYS A 93 -3.61 11.50 6.39
CA LYS A 93 -3.84 11.65 7.83
C LYS A 93 -4.07 10.30 8.54
N SER A 94 -4.86 9.41 7.93
CA SER A 94 -5.10 8.07 8.50
C SER A 94 -3.84 7.21 8.49
N VAL A 95 -2.98 7.40 7.49
CA VAL A 95 -1.71 6.67 7.36
C VAL A 95 -0.68 7.17 8.35
N GLU A 96 -0.64 8.48 8.63
CA GLU A 96 0.21 9.08 9.65
C GLU A 96 -0.16 8.61 11.06
N GLU A 97 -1.47 8.49 11.35
CA GLU A 97 -1.97 8.08 12.67
C GLU A 97 -1.86 6.57 12.91
N ASN A 98 -2.21 5.74 11.91
CA ASN A 98 -2.39 4.30 12.10
C ASN A 98 -1.35 3.45 11.36
N GLY A 99 -0.45 4.07 10.60
CA GLY A 99 0.49 3.39 9.71
C GLY A 99 -0.19 2.81 8.47
N VAL A 100 0.55 1.96 7.74
CA VAL A 100 0.07 1.27 6.54
C VAL A 100 0.36 -0.22 6.63
N ALA A 101 -0.67 -1.02 6.35
CA ALA A 101 -0.49 -2.44 6.10
C ALA A 101 0.17 -2.62 4.73
N LEU A 102 1.49 -2.86 4.71
CA LEU A 102 2.30 -2.93 3.49
C LEU A 102 1.70 -3.86 2.42
N GLY A 103 1.17 -5.01 2.82
CA GLY A 103 0.53 -5.96 1.90
C GLY A 103 -0.73 -5.40 1.24
N GLU A 104 -1.61 -4.79 2.04
CA GLU A 104 -2.86 -4.23 1.56
C GLU A 104 -2.62 -3.00 0.70
N LEU A 105 -1.69 -2.13 1.09
CA LEU A 105 -1.28 -0.99 0.27
C LEU A 105 -0.75 -1.46 -1.09
N ASN A 106 0.15 -2.45 -1.10
CA ASN A 106 0.71 -2.97 -2.35
C ASN A 106 -0.37 -3.62 -3.24
N ARG A 107 -1.35 -4.30 -2.63
CA ARG A 107 -2.52 -4.86 -3.34
C ARG A 107 -3.36 -3.75 -3.96
N GLN A 108 -3.69 -2.70 -3.21
CA GLN A 108 -4.47 -1.56 -3.70
C GLN A 108 -3.73 -0.79 -4.80
N LEU A 109 -2.42 -0.61 -4.66
CA LEU A 109 -1.58 0.03 -5.69
C LEU A 109 -1.58 -0.78 -6.98
N LEU A 110 -1.46 -2.12 -6.90
CA LEU A 110 -1.53 -2.99 -8.07
C LEU A 110 -2.90 -2.86 -8.77
N GLN A 111 -4.00 -2.91 -8.00
CA GLN A 111 -5.34 -2.67 -8.55
C GLN A 111 -5.42 -1.33 -9.31
N LYS A 112 -4.82 -0.26 -8.77
CA LYS A 112 -4.82 1.05 -9.44
C LYS A 112 -3.96 1.09 -10.70
N ILE A 113 -2.84 0.37 -10.72
CA ILE A 113 -2.00 0.22 -11.94
C ILE A 113 -2.79 -0.49 -13.04
N GLU A 114 -3.55 -1.52 -12.70
CA GLU A 114 -4.38 -2.26 -13.65
C GLU A 114 -5.54 -1.41 -14.18
N GLU A 115 -6.27 -0.71 -13.30
CA GLU A 115 -7.31 0.25 -13.69
C GLU A 115 -6.76 1.37 -14.60
N MET A 116 -5.58 1.92 -14.27
CA MET A 116 -4.88 2.90 -15.11
C MET A 116 -4.52 2.33 -16.48
N THR A 117 -4.11 1.07 -16.54
CA THR A 117 -3.80 0.40 -17.81
C THR A 117 -5.05 0.30 -18.69
N LEU A 118 -6.22 0.03 -18.11
CA LEU A 118 -7.48 0.00 -18.85
C LEU A 118 -7.85 1.39 -19.41
N TYR A 119 -7.73 2.47 -18.63
CA TYR A 119 -7.94 3.83 -19.14
C TYR A 119 -6.96 4.18 -20.28
N LEU A 120 -5.69 3.79 -20.17
CA LEU A 120 -4.69 4.05 -21.22
C LEU A 120 -5.00 3.29 -22.52
N ILE A 121 -5.47 2.04 -22.42
CA ILE A 121 -5.90 1.25 -23.58
C ILE A 121 -7.08 1.94 -24.26
N ASP A 122 -8.07 2.39 -23.49
CA ASP A 122 -9.25 3.06 -24.02
C ASP A 122 -8.89 4.39 -24.72
N GLN A 123 -8.09 5.22 -24.05
CA GLN A 123 -7.60 6.48 -24.61
C GLN A 123 -6.75 6.26 -25.89
N SER A 124 -5.98 5.18 -25.96
CA SER A 124 -5.20 4.83 -27.17
C SER A 124 -6.12 4.51 -28.36
N ARG A 125 -7.24 3.81 -28.13
CA ARG A 125 -8.24 3.53 -29.17
C ARG A 125 -8.90 4.81 -29.65
N GLU A 126 -9.29 5.69 -28.75
CA GLU A 126 -9.91 6.97 -29.09
C GLU A 126 -8.97 7.86 -29.91
N ILE A 127 -7.70 7.99 -29.49
CA ILE A 127 -6.68 8.74 -30.23
C ILE A 127 -6.49 8.17 -31.65
N LYS A 128 -6.53 6.84 -31.80
CA LYS A 128 -6.42 6.21 -33.12
C LYS A 128 -7.63 6.51 -34.01
N SER A 129 -8.84 6.49 -33.45
CA SER A 129 -10.06 6.87 -34.17
C SER A 129 -9.99 8.31 -34.64
N LEU A 130 -9.71 9.24 -33.72
CA LEU A 130 -9.60 10.66 -34.02
C LEU A 130 -8.52 10.96 -35.08
N LYS A 131 -7.37 10.26 -35.02
CA LYS A 131 -6.33 10.40 -36.06
C LYS A 131 -6.82 9.94 -37.43
N ASN A 132 -7.54 8.83 -37.51
CA ASN A 132 -8.08 8.33 -38.78
C ASN A 132 -9.13 9.30 -39.35
N GLU A 133 -10.02 9.83 -38.51
CA GLU A 133 -11.03 10.83 -38.90
C GLU A 133 -10.37 12.11 -39.41
N VAL A 134 -9.37 12.63 -38.69
CA VAL A 134 -8.60 13.81 -39.11
C VAL A 134 -7.92 13.59 -40.47
N GLN A 135 -7.40 12.39 -40.74
CA GLN A 135 -6.81 12.08 -42.05
C GLN A 135 -7.87 12.05 -43.15
N ALA A 136 -9.02 11.42 -42.91
CA ALA A 136 -10.13 11.36 -43.88
C ALA A 136 -10.64 12.77 -44.25
N LEU A 137 -10.81 13.65 -43.26
CA LEU A 137 -11.24 15.03 -43.47
C LEU A 137 -10.21 15.85 -44.26
N LYS A 138 -8.92 15.65 -44.00
CA LYS A 138 -7.84 16.30 -44.77
C LYS A 138 -7.79 15.86 -46.22
N THR A 139 -8.11 14.60 -46.51
CA THR A 139 -8.18 14.09 -47.87
C THR A 139 -9.41 14.61 -48.62
N GLN A 140 -10.54 14.85 -47.95
CA GLN A 140 -11.74 15.45 -48.56
C GLN A 140 -11.59 16.96 -48.87
N GLN A 141 -10.70 17.67 -48.17
CA GLN A 141 -10.43 19.10 -48.39
C GLN A 141 -9.33 19.37 -49.43
N ARG A 142 -8.73 18.33 -50.01
CA ARG A 142 -7.76 18.41 -51.11
C ARG A 142 -8.41 18.04 -52.43
#